data_AF-A0A356FRN2-F1
#
_entry.id   AF-A0A356FRN2-F1
#
_cell.length_a   1.000
_cell.length_b   1.000
_cell.length_c   1.000
_cell.angle_alpha   90.00
_cell.angle_beta   90.00
_cell.angle_gamma   90.00
#
_symmetry.space_group_name_H-M   'P 1'
#
loop_
_entity.id
_entity.type
_entity.pdbx_description
1 polymer ?
#
loop_
_entity_poly.entity_id
_entity_poly.type
_entity_poly.pdbx_seq_one_letter_code
_entity_poly.pdbx_strand_id
1 'polypeptide(L)'
;MKNRFIASIILTVAICVTALLIFFEPTPEAKNPERPKANVEVVIVEPQSVCLKIQSQGTVLPKTESTLAVQVSGRIIAVADNFRPGGHFNAGDILFKIDPIDYTVAVTARQAELALAELTLAQEEALF
;
A
#
# COMPACT_ATOMS: atom_id res chain seq x y z
N MET A 1 23.43 47.93 -107.26
CA MET A 1 23.18 48.65 -105.99
C MET A 1 21.95 48.19 -105.19
N LYS A 2 21.19 47.18 -105.64
CA LYS A 2 19.90 46.77 -105.02
C LYS A 2 20.05 45.76 -103.86
N ASN A 3 21.13 44.98 -103.82
CA ASN A 3 21.36 43.95 -102.79
C ASN A 3 21.95 44.50 -101.47
N ARG A 4 22.56 45.70 -101.48
CA ARG A 4 23.11 46.34 -100.26
C ARG A 4 22.01 46.91 -99.37
N PHE A 5 20.88 47.33 -99.94
CA PHE A 5 19.71 47.81 -99.19
C PHE A 5 18.99 46.67 -98.45
N ILE A 6 18.85 45.51 -99.09
CA ILE A 6 18.24 44.32 -98.47
C ILE A 6 19.06 43.86 -97.26
N ALA A 7 20.40 43.84 -97.39
CA ALA A 7 21.30 43.48 -96.30
C ALA A 7 21.19 44.44 -95.09
N SER A 8 21.05 45.74 -95.33
CA SER A 8 20.90 46.72 -94.25
C SER A 8 19.57 46.58 -93.51
N ILE A 9 18.48 46.28 -94.22
CA ILE A 9 17.16 46.07 -93.60
C ILE A 9 17.19 44.83 -92.69
N ILE A 10 17.76 43.73 -93.17
CA ILE A 10 17.88 42.49 -92.39
C ILE A 10 18.72 42.72 -91.13
N LEU A 11 19.84 43.47 -91.23
CA LEU A 11 20.68 43.78 -90.09
C LEU A 11 19.92 44.63 -89.04
N THR A 12 19.15 45.62 -89.50
CA THR A 12 18.40 46.49 -88.60
C THR A 12 17.26 45.73 -87.90
N VAL A 13 16.56 44.86 -88.62
CA VAL A 13 15.52 43.99 -88.04
C VAL A 13 16.11 43.01 -87.05
N ALA A 14 17.25 42.39 -87.36
CA ALA A 14 17.92 41.48 -86.46
C ALA A 14 18.29 42.17 -85.14
N ILE A 15 18.93 43.35 -85.22
CA ILE A 15 19.29 44.16 -84.04
C ILE A 15 18.05 44.56 -83.23
N CYS A 16 16.97 44.95 -83.91
CA CYS A 16 15.74 45.34 -83.24
C CYS A 16 15.10 44.16 -82.48
N VAL A 17 15.10 42.97 -83.07
CA VAL A 17 14.58 41.74 -82.44
C VAL A 17 15.43 41.32 -81.25
N THR A 18 16.76 41.33 -81.34
CA THR A 18 17.62 41.01 -80.18
C THR A 18 17.47 42.02 -79.06
N ALA A 19 17.40 43.32 -79.37
CA ALA A 19 17.18 44.35 -78.36
C ALA A 19 15.83 44.17 -77.64
N LEU A 20 14.77 43.80 -78.38
CA LEU A 20 13.46 43.54 -77.80
C LEU A 20 13.46 42.32 -76.86
N LEU A 21 14.17 41.24 -77.23
CA LEU A 21 14.26 40.03 -76.41
C LEU A 21 15.01 40.26 -75.09
N ILE A 22 16.10 41.04 -75.12
CA ILE A 22 16.86 41.38 -73.91
C ILE A 22 16.04 42.30 -73.00
N PHE A 23 15.29 43.25 -73.56
CA PHE A 23 14.47 44.17 -72.77
C PHE A 23 13.28 43.47 -72.09
N PHE A 24 12.75 42.41 -72.69
CA PHE A 24 11.64 41.63 -72.15
C PHE A 24 12.06 40.39 -71.36
N GLU A 25 13.36 40.22 -71.07
CA GLU A 25 13.83 39.06 -70.32
C GLU A 25 13.25 39.07 -68.90
N PRO A 26 12.32 38.16 -68.56
CA PRO A 26 11.70 38.15 -67.24
C PRO A 26 12.72 37.55 -66.27
N THR A 27 13.13 38.32 -65.27
CA THR A 27 14.00 37.81 -64.20
C THR A 27 13.23 36.73 -63.41
N PRO A 28 13.74 35.49 -63.33
CA PRO A 28 13.03 34.43 -62.63
C PRO A 28 13.03 34.70 -61.12
N GLU A 29 11.85 34.91 -60.54
CA GLU A 29 11.69 34.99 -59.09
C GLU A 29 12.10 33.66 -58.45
N ALA A 30 13.09 33.72 -57.54
CA ALA A 30 13.57 32.56 -56.82
C ALA A 30 12.46 32.05 -55.89
N LYS A 31 11.74 31.02 -56.35
CA LYS A 31 10.71 30.35 -55.57
C LYS A 31 11.38 29.53 -54.46
N ASN A 32 11.43 30.09 -53.25
CA ASN A 32 11.96 29.41 -52.09
C ASN A 32 11.03 28.22 -51.76
N PRO A 33 11.49 26.96 -51.83
CA PRO A 33 10.60 25.82 -51.59
C PRO A 33 10.19 25.82 -50.12
N GLU A 34 8.91 26.06 -49.85
CA GLU A 34 8.33 25.83 -48.53
C GLU A 34 8.53 24.35 -48.17
N ARG A 35 9.30 24.11 -47.12
CA ARG A 35 9.54 22.75 -46.61
C ARG A 35 8.21 22.21 -46.07
N PRO A 36 7.83 20.95 -46.39
CA PRO A 36 6.61 20.38 -45.86
C PRO A 36 6.72 20.30 -44.33
N LYS A 37 5.71 20.82 -43.64
CA LYS A 37 5.64 20.73 -42.17
C LYS A 37 5.46 19.26 -41.81
N ALA A 38 6.31 18.77 -40.90
CA ALA A 38 6.21 17.41 -40.42
C ALA A 38 4.91 17.24 -39.64
N ASN A 39 4.07 16.29 -40.06
CA ASN A 39 2.90 15.90 -39.29
C ASN A 39 3.37 15.07 -38.10
N VAL A 40 3.17 15.60 -36.90
CA VAL A 40 3.47 14.92 -35.64
C VAL A 40 2.19 14.73 -34.86
N GLU A 41 2.07 13.60 -34.20
CA GLU A 41 0.96 13.31 -33.30
C GLU A 41 1.31 13.83 -31.90
N VAL A 42 0.40 14.59 -31.31
CA VAL A 42 0.56 15.15 -29.96
C VAL A 42 -0.63 14.78 -29.10
N VAL A 43 -0.35 14.47 -27.83
CA VAL A 43 -1.36 14.24 -26.81
C VAL A 43 -1.19 15.31 -25.74
N ILE A 44 -2.29 16.00 -25.41
CA ILE A 44 -2.33 16.97 -24.33
C ILE A 44 -2.64 16.23 -23.04
N VAL A 45 -1.76 16.35 -22.05
CA VAL A 45 -1.89 15.69 -20.74
C VAL A 45 -2.37 16.71 -19.71
N GLU A 46 -3.42 16.36 -18.97
CA GLU A 46 -3.92 17.15 -17.85
C GLU A 46 -3.49 16.55 -16.50
N PRO A 47 -3.21 17.39 -15.48
CA PRO A 47 -2.91 16.88 -14.14
C PRO A 47 -4.12 16.16 -13.55
N GLN A 48 -3.95 14.89 -13.19
CA GLN A 48 -4.95 14.15 -12.42
C GLN A 48 -4.35 13.64 -11.11
N SER A 49 -5.14 13.64 -10.04
CA SER A 49 -4.78 12.98 -8.80
C SER A 49 -5.12 11.49 -8.89
N VAL A 50 -4.10 10.64 -8.97
CA VAL A 50 -4.27 9.18 -8.96
C VAL A 50 -4.06 8.65 -7.54
N CYS A 51 -5.06 7.96 -7.01
CA CYS A 51 -4.93 7.23 -5.75
C CYS A 51 -4.37 5.83 -6.04
N LEU A 52 -3.12 5.58 -5.68
CA LEU A 52 -2.48 4.28 -5.84
C LEU A 52 -3.00 3.31 -4.77
N LYS A 53 -3.84 2.34 -5.18
CA LYS A 53 -4.27 1.24 -4.32
C LYS A 53 -3.28 0.09 -4.45
N ILE A 54 -2.53 -0.18 -3.38
CA ILE A 54 -1.62 -1.32 -3.29
C ILE A 54 -2.32 -2.44 -2.53
N GLN A 55 -2.43 -3.61 -3.14
CA GLN A 55 -2.90 -4.81 -2.45
C GLN A 55 -1.70 -5.50 -1.80
N SER A 56 -1.84 -5.86 -0.52
CA SER A 56 -0.82 -6.58 0.23
C SER A 56 -1.46 -7.76 0.95
N GLN A 57 -0.63 -8.74 1.30
CA GLN A 57 -1.03 -9.96 1.99
C GLN A 57 -0.27 -10.05 3.30
N GLY A 58 -0.89 -10.69 4.29
CA GLY A 58 -0.29 -10.91 5.61
C GLY A 58 -1.02 -12.01 6.35
N THR A 59 -0.37 -12.54 7.39
CA THR A 59 -0.93 -13.60 8.23
C THR A 59 -1.64 -12.98 9.43
N VAL A 60 -2.85 -13.46 9.74
CA VAL A 60 -3.56 -13.08 10.96
C VAL A 60 -3.00 -13.90 12.12
N LEU A 61 -2.57 -13.22 13.17
CA LEU A 61 -2.09 -13.83 14.40
C LEU A 61 -3.09 -13.55 15.55
N PRO A 62 -3.23 -14.48 16.50
CA PRO A 62 -4.05 -14.24 17.69
C PRO A 62 -3.51 -13.04 18.46
N LYS A 63 -4.41 -12.15 18.88
CA LYS A 63 -4.04 -10.97 19.69
C LYS A 63 -3.55 -11.37 21.08
N THR A 64 -4.06 -12.47 21.63
CA THR A 64 -3.72 -12.96 22.96
C THR A 64 -3.70 -14.48 22.92
N GLU A 65 -2.62 -15.05 23.45
CA GLU A 65 -2.43 -16.47 23.63
C GLU A 65 -2.07 -16.72 25.10
N SER A 66 -2.57 -17.79 25.69
CA SER A 66 -2.34 -18.07 27.10
C SER A 66 -2.22 -19.57 27.32
N THR A 67 -1.20 -19.95 28.08
CA THR A 67 -0.99 -21.34 28.50
C THR A 67 -1.64 -21.54 29.85
N LEU A 68 -2.57 -22.49 29.94
CA LEU A 68 -3.21 -22.86 31.19
C LEU A 68 -2.34 -23.90 31.92
N ALA A 69 -1.94 -23.58 33.16
CA ALA A 69 -1.22 -24.49 34.03
C ALA A 69 -1.93 -24.61 35.38
N VAL A 70 -1.87 -25.80 35.97
CA VAL A 70 -2.47 -26.05 37.28
C VAL A 70 -1.53 -25.56 38.37
N GLN A 71 -2.04 -24.77 39.32
CA GLN A 71 -1.23 -24.21 40.41
C GLN A 71 -0.96 -25.21 41.53
N VAL A 72 -1.80 -26.24 41.67
CA VAL A 72 -1.74 -27.23 42.76
C VAL A 72 -1.92 -28.64 42.23
N SER A 73 -1.26 -29.61 42.85
CA SER A 73 -1.38 -31.02 42.48
C SER A 73 -2.68 -31.61 42.97
N GLY A 74 -3.29 -32.51 42.20
CA GLY A 74 -4.46 -33.24 42.70
C GLY A 74 -5.22 -33.96 41.60
N ARG A 75 -6.21 -34.74 42.03
CA ARG A 75 -7.07 -35.48 41.11
C ARG A 75 -8.17 -34.58 40.56
N ILE A 76 -8.38 -34.59 39.24
CA ILE A 76 -9.50 -33.90 38.60
C ILE A 76 -10.78 -34.73 38.82
N ILE A 77 -11.81 -34.09 39.36
CA ILE A 77 -13.12 -34.71 39.65
C ILE A 77 -14.22 -34.24 38.70
N ALA A 78 -14.03 -33.10 38.03
CA ALA A 78 -14.97 -32.58 37.04
C ALA A 78 -14.23 -31.77 35.98
N VAL A 79 -14.74 -31.82 34.74
CA VAL A 79 -14.29 -31.02 33.60
C VAL A 79 -15.52 -30.37 32.98
N ALA A 80 -15.44 -29.09 32.64
CA ALA A 80 -16.55 -28.37 32.07
C ALA A 80 -16.71 -28.69 30.57
N ASP A 81 -17.95 -28.79 30.09
CA ASP A 81 -18.26 -29.16 28.70
C ASP A 81 -17.73 -28.14 27.66
N ASN A 82 -17.55 -26.90 28.08
CA ASN A 82 -16.97 -25.82 27.28
C ASN A 82 -15.44 -25.91 27.18
N PHE A 83 -14.78 -26.69 28.05
CA PHE A 83 -13.33 -26.94 27.99
C PHE A 83 -13.01 -28.02 26.96
N ARG A 84 -13.17 -27.67 25.69
CA ARG A 84 -12.91 -28.52 24.52
C ARG A 84 -12.26 -27.73 23.39
N PRO A 85 -11.58 -28.37 22.43
CA PRO A 85 -11.02 -27.68 21.27
C PRO A 85 -12.09 -26.84 20.54
N GLY A 86 -11.80 -25.55 20.34
CA GLY A 86 -12.76 -24.59 19.76
C GLY A 86 -13.87 -24.11 20.72
N GLY A 87 -13.86 -24.58 21.97
CA GLY A 87 -14.73 -24.10 23.03
C GLY A 87 -14.41 -22.65 23.42
N HIS A 88 -15.42 -21.94 23.90
CA HIS A 88 -15.30 -20.56 24.38
C HIS A 88 -15.65 -20.52 25.87
N PHE A 89 -14.92 -19.69 26.61
CA PHE A 89 -15.11 -19.46 28.04
C PHE A 89 -14.72 -18.03 28.39
N ASN A 90 -15.27 -17.54 29.49
CA ASN A 90 -15.01 -16.20 30.01
C ASN A 90 -14.03 -16.24 31.19
N ALA A 91 -13.50 -15.07 31.54
CA ALA A 91 -12.70 -14.93 32.75
C ALA A 91 -13.52 -15.30 33.99
N GLY A 92 -12.98 -16.20 34.82
CA GLY A 92 -13.64 -16.69 36.03
C GLY A 92 -14.43 -17.99 35.84
N ASP A 93 -14.62 -18.47 34.60
CA ASP A 93 -15.28 -19.75 34.36
C ASP A 93 -14.46 -20.91 34.94
N ILE A 94 -15.14 -21.84 35.63
CA ILE A 94 -14.51 -23.05 36.14
C ILE A 94 -14.35 -24.04 34.99
N LEU A 95 -13.11 -24.27 34.56
CA LEU A 95 -12.80 -25.20 33.45
C LEU A 95 -12.69 -26.66 33.92
N PHE A 96 -12.17 -26.86 35.12
CA PHE A 96 -12.10 -28.17 35.78
C PHE A 96 -12.01 -27.98 37.30
N LYS A 97 -12.38 -29.02 38.04
CA LYS A 97 -12.35 -29.02 39.50
C LYS A 97 -11.42 -30.11 40.02
N ILE A 98 -10.52 -29.73 40.91
CA ILE A 98 -9.61 -30.63 41.64
C ILE A 98 -10.30 -31.08 42.92
N ASP A 99 -10.06 -32.33 43.34
CA ASP A 99 -10.53 -32.86 44.61
C ASP A 99 -10.02 -32.01 45.79
N PRO A 100 -10.92 -31.38 46.57
CA PRO A 100 -10.53 -30.48 47.64
C PRO A 100 -10.29 -31.19 48.97
N ILE A 101 -10.49 -32.51 49.10
CA ILE A 101 -10.52 -33.18 50.42
C ILE A 101 -9.24 -32.94 51.22
N ASP A 102 -8.07 -33.23 50.66
CA ASP A 102 -6.79 -33.07 51.35
C ASP A 102 -6.53 -31.61 51.74
N TYR A 103 -6.89 -30.68 50.86
CA TYR A 103 -6.79 -29.24 51.10
C TYR A 103 -7.72 -28.77 52.22
N THR A 104 -8.95 -29.26 52.22
CA THR A 104 -9.97 -28.89 53.21
C THR A 104 -9.56 -29.37 54.59
N VAL A 105 -9.12 -30.63 54.70
CA VAL A 105 -8.61 -31.20 55.96
C VAL A 105 -7.40 -30.42 56.47
N ALA A 106 -6.46 -30.08 55.59
CA ALA A 106 -5.29 -29.28 55.96
C ALA A 106 -5.68 -27.89 56.46
N VAL A 107 -6.60 -27.20 55.77
CA VAL A 107 -7.10 -25.88 56.20
C VAL A 107 -7.78 -25.97 57.57
N THR A 108 -8.65 -26.96 57.78
CA THR A 108 -9.34 -27.14 59.06
C THR A 108 -8.37 -27.44 60.20
N ALA A 109 -7.35 -28.26 59.97
CA ALA A 109 -6.31 -28.53 60.97
C ALA A 109 -5.55 -27.26 61.37
N ARG A 110 -5.17 -26.42 60.39
CA ARG A 110 -4.48 -25.15 60.64
C ARG A 110 -5.35 -24.12 61.33
N GLN A 111 -6.65 -24.09 61.04
CA GLN A 111 -7.60 -23.24 61.75
C GLN A 111 -7.73 -23.65 63.22
N ALA A 112 -7.72 -24.95 63.52
CA ALA A 112 -7.74 -25.42 64.90
C ALA A 112 -6.44 -25.07 65.66
N GLU A 113 -5.28 -25.21 65.02
CA GLU A 113 -3.99 -24.77 65.57
C GLU A 113 -3.99 -23.26 65.85
N LEU A 114 -4.52 -22.46 64.92
CA LEU A 114 -4.66 -21.00 65.10
C LEU A 114 -5.55 -20.66 66.30
N ALA A 115 -6.72 -21.29 66.40
CA ALA A 115 -7.64 -21.05 67.51
C ALA A 115 -7.04 -21.38 68.88
N LEU A 116 -6.23 -22.46 68.96
CA LEU A 116 -5.50 -22.80 70.18
C LEU A 116 -4.43 -21.75 70.52
N ALA A 117 -3.70 -21.25 69.52
CA ALA A 117 -2.71 -20.21 69.72
C ALA A 117 -3.35 -18.88 70.17
N GLU A 118 -4.46 -18.49 69.56
CA GLU A 118 -5.23 -17.30 69.96
C GLU A 118 -5.77 -17.42 71.38
N LEU A 119 -6.28 -18.60 71.75
CA LEU A 119 -6.73 -18.86 73.13
C LEU A 119 -5.57 -18.72 74.13
N THR A 120 -4.41 -19.28 73.79
CA THR A 120 -3.21 -19.21 74.65
C THR A 120 -2.76 -17.76 74.81
N LEU A 121 -2.71 -16.99 73.72
CA LEU A 121 -2.38 -15.57 73.76
C LEU A 121 -3.34 -14.79 74.66
N ALA A 122 -4.65 -14.99 74.49
CA ALA A 122 -5.66 -14.32 75.30
C ALA A 122 -5.57 -14.68 76.80
N GLN A 123 -5.15 -15.91 77.12
CA GLN A 123 -4.90 -16.33 78.50
C GLN A 123 -3.68 -15.61 79.09
N GLU A 124 -2.58 -15.51 78.34
CA GLU A 124 -1.39 -14.78 78.78
C GLU A 124 -1.68 -13.29 78.96
N GLU A 125 -2.37 -12.66 78.00
CA GLU A 125 -2.78 -11.24 78.10
C GLU A 125 -3.69 -10.96 79.29
N ALA A 126 -4.51 -11.93 79.72
CA ALA A 126 -5.38 -11.79 80.89
C ALA A 126 -4.64 -11.98 82.23
N LEU A 127 -3.41 -12.53 82.21
CA LEU A 127 -2.58 -12.73 83.40
C LEU A 127 -1.68 -11.51 83.71
N PHE A 128 -1.50 -10.60 82.75
CA PHE A 128 -0.80 -9.31 82.92
C PHE A 128 -1.76 -8.19 83.32
#